data_AF-Q12NP7-F1
#
_entry.id   AF-Q12NP7-F1
#
_cell.length_a   1.000
_cell.length_b   1.000
_cell.length_c   1.000
_cell.angle_alpha   90.00
_cell.angle_beta   90.00
_cell.angle_gamma   90.00
#
_symmetry.space_group_name_H-M   'P 1'
#
loop_
_entity.id
_entity.type
_entity.pdbx_description
1 polymer ?
#
loop_
_entity_poly.entity_id
_entity_poly.type
_entity_poly.pdbx_seq_one_letter_code
_entity_poly.pdbx_strand_id
1 'polypeptide(L)'
;MMTSQHLFQLSRLGYLGLICLLAGRFITQGLEGQYSLLFSLLWIIPILLPVRGIIKGHPYTYAWASFILCLYMLHGLTLLYVTETAQIFALIEVVLIGLLLLSFPFYARLRGRELGLGLKKKSVVEAEERAAVEAAKLSNTK
;
A
#
# COMPACT_ATOMS: atom_id res chain seq x y z
N MET A 1 3.90 -25.34 -4.23
CA MET A 1 4.24 -23.92 -4.53
C MET A 1 2.93 -23.13 -4.59
N MET A 2 2.52 -22.50 -3.48
CA MET A 2 1.39 -21.56 -3.51
C MET A 2 1.93 -20.23 -4.02
N THR A 3 1.64 -19.95 -5.29
CA THR A 3 2.15 -18.86 -6.13
C THR A 3 1.85 -17.49 -5.53
N SER A 4 2.87 -16.60 -5.46
CA SER A 4 2.79 -15.20 -5.00
C SER A 4 1.62 -14.40 -5.62
N GLN A 5 1.10 -14.86 -6.77
CA GLN A 5 -0.06 -14.31 -7.46
C GLN A 5 -1.38 -14.41 -6.68
N HIS A 6 -1.62 -15.45 -5.88
CA HIS A 6 -2.87 -15.56 -5.12
C HIS A 6 -2.95 -14.52 -3.99
N LEU A 7 -1.83 -14.24 -3.30
CA LEU A 7 -1.75 -13.14 -2.33
C LEU A 7 -2.01 -11.78 -2.99
N PHE A 8 -1.51 -11.60 -4.23
CA PHE A 8 -1.75 -10.39 -5.01
C PHE A 8 -3.25 -10.21 -5.32
N GLN A 9 -3.91 -11.26 -5.80
CA GLN A 9 -5.34 -11.22 -6.11
C GLN A 9 -6.18 -10.98 -4.86
N LEU A 10 -5.87 -11.66 -3.74
CA LEU A 10 -6.61 -11.52 -2.48
C LEU A 10 -6.48 -10.12 -1.90
N SER A 11 -5.26 -9.57 -1.85
CA SER A 11 -5.02 -8.22 -1.32
C SER A 11 -5.68 -7.14 -2.19
N ARG A 12 -5.63 -7.31 -3.52
CA ARG A 12 -6.28 -6.40 -4.47
C ARG A 12 -7.79 -6.46 -4.38
N LEU A 13 -8.36 -7.67 -4.26
CA LEU A 13 -9.81 -7.86 -4.13
C LEU A 13 -10.32 -7.29 -2.81
N GLY A 14 -9.60 -7.53 -1.71
CA GLY A 14 -9.91 -6.95 -0.39
C GLY A 14 -9.83 -5.42 -0.41
N TYR A 15 -8.83 -4.85 -1.08
CA TYR A 15 -8.69 -3.40 -1.22
C TYR A 15 -9.81 -2.77 -2.07
N LEU A 16 -10.17 -3.39 -3.19
CA LEU A 16 -11.31 -2.94 -4.01
C LEU A 16 -12.63 -3.08 -3.25
N GLY A 17 -12.81 -4.16 -2.49
CA GLY A 17 -13.95 -4.36 -1.61
C GLY A 17 -14.05 -3.26 -0.56
N LEU A 18 -12.93 -2.91 0.09
CA LEU A 18 -12.86 -1.80 1.04
C LEU A 18 -13.25 -0.46 0.38
N ILE A 19 -12.69 -0.15 -0.79
CA ILE A 19 -13.03 1.07 -1.53
C ILE A 19 -14.52 1.10 -1.87
N CYS A 20 -15.09 -0.03 -2.31
CA CYS A 20 -16.51 -0.11 -2.68
C CYS A 20 -17.42 0.09 -1.45
N LEU A 21 -17.05 -0.48 -0.30
CA LEU A 21 -17.73 -0.29 0.99
C LEU A 21 -17.71 1.19 1.41
N LEU A 22 -16.53 1.80 1.41
CA LEU A 22 -16.33 3.21 1.73
C LEU A 22 -17.10 4.12 0.77
N ALA A 23 -16.97 3.89 -0.54
CA ALA A 23 -17.65 4.67 -1.56
C ALA A 23 -19.18 4.57 -1.41
N GLY A 24 -19.72 3.38 -1.16
CA GLY A 24 -21.14 3.19 -0.88
C GLY A 24 -21.61 4.01 0.32
N ARG A 25 -20.86 3.96 1.44
CA ARG A 25 -21.15 4.75 2.65
C ARG A 25 -21.08 6.25 2.42
N PHE A 26 -20.03 6.73 1.76
CA PHE A 26 -19.87 8.16 1.45
C PHE A 26 -20.96 8.68 0.50
N ILE A 27 -21.42 7.87 -0.46
CA ILE A 27 -22.54 8.23 -1.35
C ILE A 27 -23.84 8.32 -0.55
N THR A 28 -24.13 7.35 0.33
CA THR A 28 -25.34 7.39 1.18
C THR A 28 -25.34 8.61 2.10
N GLN A 29 -24.21 8.92 2.74
CA GLN A 29 -24.08 10.07 3.64
C GLN A 29 -24.12 11.42 2.90
N GLY A 30 -23.60 11.46 1.66
CA GLY A 30 -23.68 12.63 0.78
C GLY A 30 -25.09 12.89 0.25
N LEU A 31 -25.88 11.84 -0.01
CA LEU A 31 -27.30 11.96 -0.39
C LEU A 31 -28.19 12.41 0.77
N GLU A 32 -27.88 11.96 2.00
CA GLU A 32 -28.61 12.37 3.22
C GLU A 32 -28.28 13.80 3.67
N GLY A 33 -27.34 14.48 3.01
CA GLY A 33 -27.00 15.89 3.27
C GLY A 33 -26.12 16.13 4.50
N GLN A 34 -25.61 15.08 5.15
CA GLN A 34 -24.75 15.22 6.33
C GLN A 34 -23.34 15.74 6.00
N TYR A 35 -22.84 15.46 4.79
CA TYR A 35 -21.56 15.96 4.30
C TYR A 35 -21.69 16.56 2.91
N SER A 36 -21.03 17.70 2.69
CA SER A 36 -20.89 18.27 1.35
C SER A 36 -20.17 17.29 0.44
N LEU A 37 -20.64 17.12 -0.80
CA LEU A 37 -20.02 16.26 -1.82
C LEU A 37 -18.53 16.57 -2.00
N LEU A 38 -18.12 17.82 -1.78
CA LEU A 38 -16.73 18.26 -1.85
C LEU A 38 -15.86 17.60 -0.77
N PHE A 39 -16.41 17.42 0.44
CA PHE A 39 -15.73 16.76 1.55
C PHE A 39 -15.56 15.26 1.30
N SER A 40 -16.58 14.61 0.72
CA SER A 40 -16.51 13.20 0.31
C SER A 40 -15.43 12.99 -0.78
N LEU A 41 -15.33 13.89 -1.75
CA LEU A 41 -14.28 13.84 -2.77
C LEU A 41 -12.87 13.96 -2.15
N LEU A 42 -12.71 14.82 -1.15
CA LEU A 42 -11.42 15.03 -0.48
C LEU A 42 -10.91 13.74 0.18
N TRP A 43 -11.80 12.90 0.70
CA TRP A 43 -11.45 11.58 1.25
C TRP A 43 -11.19 10.54 0.14
N ILE A 44 -11.98 10.53 -0.93
CA ILE A 44 -11.84 9.54 -2.01
C ILE A 44 -10.55 9.75 -2.84
N ILE A 45 -10.07 10.97 -3.00
CA ILE A 45 -8.88 11.26 -3.80
C ILE A 45 -7.62 10.51 -3.29
N PRO A 46 -7.26 10.60 -1.99
CA PRO A 46 -6.16 9.84 -1.42
C PRO A 46 -6.25 8.33 -1.65
N ILE A 47 -7.44 7.73 -1.52
CA ILE A 47 -7.59 6.27 -1.68
C ILE A 47 -7.52 5.84 -3.15
N LEU A 48 -7.89 6.72 -4.09
CA LEU A 48 -7.89 6.40 -5.52
C LEU A 48 -6.48 6.44 -6.14
N LEU A 49 -5.58 7.26 -5.60
CA LEU A 49 -4.21 7.44 -6.06
C LEU A 49 -3.37 6.13 -6.05
N PRO A 50 -3.33 5.35 -4.95
CA PRO A 50 -2.61 4.09 -4.90
C PRO A 50 -3.23 2.96 -5.74
N VAL A 51 -4.52 3.04 -6.13
CA VAL A 51 -5.18 2.00 -6.96
C VAL A 51 -4.42 1.73 -8.25
N ARG A 52 -3.99 2.79 -8.95
CA ARG A 52 -3.26 2.66 -10.23
C ARG A 52 -1.93 1.93 -10.07
N GLY A 53 -1.21 2.18 -8.97
CA GLY A 53 0.08 1.51 -8.72
C GLY A 53 -0.08 0.10 -8.18
N ILE A 54 -1.15 -0.19 -7.44
CA ILE A 54 -1.53 -1.56 -7.02
C ILE A 54 -1.82 -2.43 -8.25
N ILE A 55 -2.54 -1.91 -9.25
CA ILE A 55 -2.80 -2.64 -10.50
C ILE A 55 -1.49 -2.95 -11.25
N LYS A 56 -0.54 -2.00 -11.27
CA LYS A 56 0.79 -2.21 -11.88
C LYS A 56 1.72 -3.12 -11.05
N GLY A 57 1.40 -3.38 -9.79
CA GLY A 57 2.17 -4.28 -8.93
C GLY A 57 3.51 -3.71 -8.45
N HIS A 58 3.69 -2.38 -8.41
CA HIS A 58 4.93 -1.77 -7.91
C HIS A 58 5.02 -1.86 -6.39
N PRO A 59 6.10 -2.43 -5.80
CA PRO A 59 6.23 -2.59 -4.35
C PRO A 59 6.19 -1.26 -3.59
N TYR A 60 6.70 -0.19 -4.20
CA TYR A 60 6.65 1.17 -3.64
C TYR A 60 5.21 1.65 -3.41
N THR A 61 4.27 1.31 -4.30
CA THR A 61 2.87 1.67 -4.14
C THR A 61 2.24 0.95 -2.94
N TYR A 62 2.60 -0.29 -2.68
CA TYR A 62 2.09 -1.00 -1.50
C TYR A 62 2.65 -0.40 -0.20
N ALA A 63 3.91 0.05 -0.20
CA ALA A 63 4.54 0.67 0.96
C ALA A 63 3.89 2.02 1.34
N TRP A 64 3.68 2.93 0.38
CA TRP A 64 3.04 4.20 0.73
C TRP A 64 1.52 4.06 0.94
N ALA A 65 0.87 3.11 0.26
CA ALA A 65 -0.57 2.85 0.44
C ALA A 65 -0.88 2.34 1.85
N SER A 66 0.05 1.65 2.52
CA SER A 66 -0.15 1.30 3.93
C SER A 66 -0.24 2.53 4.84
N PHE A 67 0.41 3.65 4.53
CA PHE A 67 0.23 4.88 5.32
C PHE A 67 -1.18 5.46 5.17
N ILE A 68 -1.75 5.41 3.96
CA ILE A 68 -3.12 5.83 3.70
C ILE A 68 -4.11 4.91 4.45
N LEU A 69 -3.86 3.59 4.43
CA LEU A 69 -4.65 2.62 5.20
C LEU A 69 -4.62 2.89 6.71
N CYS A 70 -3.51 3.38 7.29
CA CYS A 70 -3.47 3.78 8.71
C CYS A 70 -4.46 4.92 9.03
N LEU A 71 -4.57 5.93 8.15
CA LEU A 71 -5.55 7.02 8.31
C LEU A 71 -6.98 6.49 8.27
N TYR A 72 -7.27 5.56 7.35
CA TYR A 72 -8.58 4.91 7.25
C TYR A 72 -8.86 3.96 8.42
N MET A 73 -7.84 3.31 8.98
CA MET A 73 -7.98 2.50 10.18
C MET A 73 -8.50 3.35 11.34
N LEU A 74 -7.91 4.53 11.54
CA LEU A 74 -8.37 5.46 12.57
C LEU A 74 -9.83 5.90 12.31
N HIS A 75 -10.18 6.13 11.04
CA HIS A 75 -11.56 6.47 10.68
C HIS A 75 -12.55 5.33 10.96
N GLY A 76 -12.23 4.09 10.58
CA GLY A 76 -13.05 2.92 10.89
C GLY A 76 -13.18 2.68 12.39
N LEU A 77 -12.10 2.89 13.15
CA LEU A 77 -12.10 2.72 14.61
C LEU A 77 -12.93 3.78 15.33
N THR A 78 -12.84 5.04 14.88
CA THR A 78 -13.70 6.12 15.37
C THR A 78 -15.16 5.89 15.02
N LEU A 79 -15.45 5.38 13.81
CA LEU A 79 -16.80 4.98 13.43
C LEU A 79 -17.33 3.84 14.30
N LEU A 80 -16.49 2.84 14.60
CA LEU A 80 -16.84 1.73 15.49
C LEU A 80 -17.14 2.20 16.91
N TYR A 81 -16.42 3.20 17.40
CA TYR A 81 -16.61 3.77 18.74
C TYR A 81 -17.85 4.67 18.83
N VAL A 82 -18.15 5.44 17.78
CA VAL A 82 -19.23 6.45 17.79
C VAL A 82 -20.58 5.87 17.33
N THR A 83 -20.58 4.81 16.52
CA THR A 83 -21.82 4.26 15.97
C THR A 83 -22.49 3.26 16.92
N GLU A 84 -23.76 3.50 17.24
CA GLU A 84 -24.60 2.59 18.03
C GLU A 84 -25.38 1.62 17.13
N THR A 85 -25.71 2.03 15.90
CA THR A 85 -26.60 1.29 14.99
C THR A 85 -25.88 0.48 13.91
N ALA A 86 -24.62 0.80 13.59
CA ALA A 86 -23.89 0.18 12.48
C ALA A 86 -22.58 -0.53 12.90
N GLN A 87 -22.53 -1.05 14.13
CA GLN A 87 -21.32 -1.63 14.72
C GLN A 87 -20.75 -2.80 13.90
N ILE A 88 -21.60 -3.68 13.37
CA ILE A 88 -21.15 -4.82 12.55
C ILE A 88 -20.44 -4.34 11.28
N PHE A 89 -20.96 -3.29 10.63
CA PHE A 89 -20.34 -2.70 9.45
C PHE A 89 -18.98 -2.10 9.77
N ALA A 90 -18.89 -1.31 10.85
CA ALA A 90 -17.64 -0.71 11.30
C ALA A 90 -16.61 -1.78 11.73
N LEU A 91 -17.06 -2.88 12.32
CA LEU A 91 -16.18 -3.99 12.71
C LEU A 91 -15.59 -4.69 11.48
N ILE A 92 -16.43 -4.99 10.48
CA ILE A 92 -15.97 -5.58 9.21
C ILE A 92 -14.94 -4.67 8.55
N GLU A 93 -15.20 -3.36 8.54
CA GLU A 93 -14.29 -2.36 7.98
C GLU A 93 -12.93 -2.36 8.69
N VAL A 94 -12.92 -2.27 10.01
CA VAL A 94 -11.68 -2.29 10.82
C VAL A 94 -10.89 -3.57 10.60
N VAL A 95 -11.56 -4.73 10.61
CA VAL A 95 -10.91 -6.03 10.38
C VAL A 95 -10.32 -6.10 8.97
N LEU A 96 -11.05 -5.64 7.96
CA LEU A 96 -10.60 -5.66 6.57
C LEU A 96 -9.38 -4.74 6.38
N ILE A 97 -9.40 -3.52 6.95
CA ILE A 97 -8.26 -2.61 6.91
C ILE A 97 -7.07 -3.24 7.65
N GLY A 98 -7.29 -3.90 8.79
CA GLY A 98 -6.24 -4.55 9.56
C GLY A 98 -5.53 -5.65 8.77
N LEU A 99 -6.29 -6.50 8.10
CA LEU A 99 -5.73 -7.54 7.22
C LEU A 99 -4.95 -6.94 6.05
N LEU A 100 -5.47 -5.87 5.43
CA LEU A 100 -4.79 -5.17 4.34
C LEU A 100 -3.50 -4.48 4.82
N LEU A 101 -3.52 -3.89 6.01
CA LEU A 101 -2.39 -3.19 6.61
C LEU A 101 -1.22 -4.14 6.90
N LEU A 102 -1.50 -5.40 7.25
CA LEU A 102 -0.47 -6.43 7.39
C LEU A 102 -0.02 -6.99 6.03
N SER A 103 -0.95 -7.19 5.11
CA SER A 103 -0.68 -7.79 3.80
C SER A 103 0.16 -6.89 2.90
N PHE A 104 -0.05 -5.57 2.94
CA PHE A 104 0.61 -4.61 2.03
C PHE A 104 2.13 -4.50 2.25
N PRO A 105 2.64 -4.27 3.48
CA PRO A 105 4.08 -4.25 3.76
C PRO A 105 4.72 -5.61 3.54
N PHE A 106 4.04 -6.70 3.92
CA PHE A 106 4.53 -8.05 3.71
C PHE A 106 4.70 -8.34 2.20
N TYR A 107 3.71 -7.96 1.40
CA TYR A 107 3.76 -8.06 -0.06
C TYR A 107 4.85 -7.17 -0.67
N ALA A 108 4.97 -5.91 -0.24
CA ALA A 108 6.00 -5.00 -0.72
C ALA A 108 7.41 -5.57 -0.49
N ARG A 109 7.61 -6.22 0.66
CA ARG A 109 8.88 -6.89 1.00
C ARG A 109 9.13 -8.12 0.14
N LEU A 110 8.12 -8.97 -0.09
CA LEU A 110 8.26 -10.15 -0.96
C LEU A 110 8.55 -9.75 -2.40
N ARG A 111 7.76 -8.85 -2.97
CA ARG A 111 7.93 -8.32 -4.34
C ARG A 111 9.25 -7.55 -4.51
N GLY A 112 9.68 -6.83 -3.47
CA GLY A 112 10.99 -6.17 -3.46
C GLY A 112 12.16 -7.15 -3.52
N ARG A 113 12.02 -8.34 -2.90
CA ARG A 113 13.00 -9.43 -3.02
C ARG A 113 12.97 -10.07 -4.41
N GLU A 114 11.79 -10.28 -4.98
CA GLU A 114 11.61 -10.85 -6.33
C GLU A 114 12.21 -9.95 -7.43
N LEU A 115 12.09 -8.63 -7.28
CA LEU A 115 12.64 -7.66 -8.24
C LEU A 115 14.15 -7.43 -8.11
N GLY A 116 14.83 -8.11 -7.18
CA GLY A 116 16.27 -7.96 -6.99
C GLY A 116 16.69 -6.55 -6.55
N LEU A 117 15.76 -5.73 -6.03
CA LEU A 117 16.01 -4.36 -5.54
C LEU A 117 16.82 -4.34 -4.24
N GLY A 118 17.42 -5.47 -3.84
CA GLY A 118 18.38 -5.51 -2.76
C GLY A 118 19.58 -4.65 -3.13
N LEU A 119 19.95 -3.72 -2.25
CA LEU A 119 21.17 -2.94 -2.41
C LEU A 119 22.34 -3.90 -2.60
N LYS A 120 23.13 -3.68 -3.66
CA LYS A 120 24.32 -4.48 -3.94
C LYS A 120 25.18 -4.47 -2.68
N LYS A 121 25.61 -5.65 -2.23
CA LYS A 121 26.32 -5.79 -0.95
C LYS A 121 27.54 -4.88 -0.98
N LYS A 122 27.75 -4.08 0.07
CA LYS A 122 28.82 -3.06 0.14
C LYS A 122 30.19 -3.61 -0.28
N SER A 123 30.50 -4.85 0.11
CA SER A 123 31.74 -5.54 -0.26
C SER A 123 31.96 -5.74 -1.76
N VAL A 124 30.87 -5.91 -2.53
CA VAL A 124 30.93 -6.06 -3.99
C VAL A 124 31.17 -4.70 -4.65
N VAL A 125 30.52 -3.66 -4.12
CA VAL A 125 30.72 -2.27 -4.58
C VAL A 125 32.16 -1.82 -4.32
N GLU A 126 32.68 -2.07 -3.10
CA GLU A 126 34.07 -1.72 -2.74
C GLU A 126 35.11 -2.51 -3.56
N ALA A 127 34.82 -3.76 -3.95
CA ALA A 127 35.70 -4.55 -4.80
C ALA A 127 35.71 -4.04 -6.25
N GLU A 128 34.55 -3.64 -6.80
CA GLU A 128 34.46 -3.02 -8.12
C GLU A 128 35.16 -1.66 -8.17
N GLU A 129 35.00 -0.82 -7.14
CA GLU A 129 35.70 0.46 -7.04
C GLU A 129 37.22 0.27 -6.94
N ARG A 130 37.70 -0.68 -6.13
CA ARG A 130 39.14 -0.98 -6.04
C ARG A 130 39.71 -1.48 -7.37
N ALA A 131 39.00 -2.37 -8.07
CA ALA A 131 39.41 -2.87 -9.37
C ALA A 131 39.43 -1.77 -10.44
N ALA A 132 38.43 -0.86 -10.43
CA ALA A 132 38.40 0.29 -11.33
C ALA A 132 39.54 1.28 -11.06
N VAL A 133 39.85 1.53 -9.78
CA VAL A 133 40.98 2.39 -9.38
C VAL A 133 42.33 1.76 -9.77
N GLU A 134 42.49 0.45 -9.63
CA GLU A 134 43.72 -0.26 -10.02
C GLU A 134 43.91 -0.26 -11.54
N ALA A 135 42.85 -0.53 -12.31
CA ALA A 135 42.88 -0.45 -13.78
C ALA A 135 43.21 0.97 -14.29
N ALA A 136 42.68 2.01 -13.65
CA ALA A 136 43.01 3.40 -13.98
C ALA A 136 44.47 3.74 -13.68
N LYS A 137 45.05 3.23 -12.59
CA LYS A 137 46.48 3.40 -12.27
C LYS A 137 47.39 2.72 -13.29
N LEU A 138 47.05 1.50 -13.71
CA LEU A 138 47.78 0.73 -14.72
C LEU A 138 47.75 1.41 -16.10
N SER A 139 46.64 2.06 -16.46
CA SER A 139 46.51 2.82 -17.71
C SER A 139 47.30 4.14 -17.71
N ASN A 140 47.54 4.76 -16.56
CA ASN A 140 48.25 6.04 -16.44
C ASN A 140 49.77 5.88 -16.24
N THR A 141 50.23 4.65 -16.05
CA THR A 141 51.66 4.32 -15.85
C THR A 141 52.33 3.79 -17.12
N LYS A 142 51.55 3.51 -18.17
CA LYS A 142 52.04 3.17 -19.52
C LYS A 142 52.05 4.42 -20.39
#